data_AF-A0A2E1W284-F1
#
_entry.id   AF-A0A2E1W284-F1
#
_cell.length_a   1.000
_cell.length_b   1.000
_cell.length_c   1.000
_cell.angle_alpha   90.00
_cell.angle_beta   90.00
_cell.angle_gamma   90.00
#
_symmetry.space_group_name_H-M   'P 1'
#
loop_
_entity.id
_entity.type
_entity.pdbx_description
1 polymer ?
#
loop_
_entity_poly.entity_id
_entity_poly.type
_entity_poly.pdbx_seq_one_letter_code
_entity_poly.pdbx_strand_id
1 'polypeptide(L)'
;MTGLTTWAPNSHALILHLPIGLLATATVVDVITTLRRDPSTTVLLAHGLYMVGTVTLLATYLTGRHAAAEVFTPGLALPVVAEHWERALWCTWYFGLVTAGRIFLALYVPRPQRAITTTLCVVSLIGFGLLAATAELGGRLVYEHGVGVAAPISRLP
;
A
#
# COMPACT_ATOMS: atom_id res chain seq x y z
N MET A 1 30.05 4.04 -3.96
CA MET A 1 28.59 4.29 -3.84
C MET A 1 27.94 2.97 -3.43
N THR A 2 27.11 2.99 -2.39
CA THR A 2 26.74 1.86 -1.54
C THR A 2 25.92 0.77 -2.25
N GLY A 3 26.19 -0.50 -1.93
CA GLY A 3 25.78 -1.71 -2.66
C GLY A 3 24.29 -2.07 -2.76
N LEU A 4 23.37 -1.15 -2.47
CA LEU A 4 21.94 -1.32 -2.77
C LEU A 4 21.63 -0.99 -4.24
N THR A 5 22.31 0.00 -4.80
CA THR A 5 22.07 0.50 -6.16
C THR A 5 22.40 -0.50 -7.28
N THR A 6 23.18 -1.54 -6.98
CA THR A 6 23.62 -2.53 -7.97
C THR A 6 22.59 -3.62 -8.24
N TRP A 7 21.80 -4.01 -7.24
CA TRP A 7 20.80 -5.09 -7.36
C TRP A 7 19.37 -4.63 -7.10
N ALA A 8 19.17 -3.53 -6.37
CA ALA A 8 17.88 -2.88 -6.13
C ALA A 8 17.98 -1.39 -6.48
N PRO A 9 18.07 -1.04 -7.78
CA PRO A 9 18.16 0.36 -8.22
C PRO A 9 16.90 1.16 -7.87
N ASN A 10 15.78 0.48 -7.59
CA ASN A 10 14.52 1.10 -7.23
C ASN A 10 14.18 0.86 -5.74
N SER A 11 14.43 1.85 -4.89
CA SER A 11 14.12 1.79 -3.46
C SER A 11 12.60 1.70 -3.18
N HIS A 12 11.76 2.25 -4.06
CA HIS A 12 10.30 2.14 -3.95
C HIS A 12 9.84 0.67 -4.05
N ALA A 13 10.48 -0.13 -4.90
CA ALA A 13 10.18 -1.56 -5.04
C ALA A 13 10.43 -2.36 -3.75
N LEU A 14 11.36 -1.91 -2.90
CA LEU A 14 11.62 -2.53 -1.59
C LEU A 14 10.57 -2.10 -0.56
N ILE A 15 10.28 -0.81 -0.50
CA ILE A 15 9.44 -0.22 0.56
C ILE A 15 7.97 -0.59 0.37
N LEU A 16 7.50 -0.81 -0.87
CA LEU A 16 6.08 -1.07 -1.16
C LEU A 16 5.50 -2.32 -0.48
N HIS A 17 6.34 -3.28 -0.09
CA HIS A 17 5.87 -4.52 0.54
C HIS A 17 5.27 -4.25 1.92
N LEU A 18 5.79 -3.24 2.62
CA LEU A 18 5.39 -2.90 3.97
C LEU A 18 3.92 -2.40 4.05
N PRO A 19 3.49 -1.36 3.30
CA PRO A 19 2.09 -0.95 3.32
C PRO A 19 1.16 -2.04 2.78
N ILE A 20 1.57 -2.80 1.76
CA ILE A 20 0.75 -3.89 1.21
C ILE A 20 0.46 -4.93 2.30
N GLY A 21 1.50 -5.42 2.97
CA GLY A 21 1.36 -6.42 4.03
C GLY A 21 0.55 -5.89 5.22
N LEU A 22 0.84 -4.68 5.69
CA LEU A 22 0.16 -4.09 6.85
C LEU A 22 -1.33 -3.84 6.59
N LEU A 23 -1.69 -3.26 5.45
CA LEU A 23 -3.08 -2.89 5.13
C LEU A 23 -3.91 -4.11 4.72
N ALA A 24 -3.31 -5.10 4.04
CA ALA A 24 -3.95 -6.38 3.79
C ALA A 24 -4.23 -7.13 5.12
N THR A 25 -3.25 -7.15 6.03
CA THR A 25 -3.43 -7.74 7.36
C THR A 25 -4.50 -6.99 8.15
N ALA A 26 -4.54 -5.65 8.08
CA ALA A 26 -5.57 -4.85 8.73
C ALA A 26 -6.97 -5.25 8.24
N THR A 27 -7.13 -5.47 6.94
CA THR A 27 -8.39 -5.92 6.33
C THR A 27 -8.83 -7.27 6.90
N VAL A 28 -7.91 -8.25 7.00
CA VAL A 28 -8.19 -9.55 7.61
C VAL A 28 -8.61 -9.39 9.09
N VAL A 29 -7.95 -8.51 9.83
CA VAL A 29 -8.29 -8.23 11.24
C VAL A 29 -9.69 -7.60 11.35
N ASP A 30 -10.09 -6.70 10.44
CA ASP A 30 -11.45 -6.15 10.45
C ASP A 30 -12.51 -7.23 10.17
N VAL A 31 -12.24 -8.15 9.23
CA VAL A 31 -13.13 -9.30 8.99
C VAL A 31 -13.29 -10.12 10.27
N ILE A 32 -12.18 -10.49 10.92
CA ILE A 32 -12.20 -11.22 12.20
C ILE A 32 -12.95 -10.43 13.28
N THR A 33 -12.79 -9.11 13.30
CA THR A 33 -13.46 -8.21 14.26
C THR A 33 -14.98 -8.33 14.19
N THR A 34 -15.54 -8.48 12.99
CA THR A 34 -17.01 -8.64 12.82
C THR A 34 -17.54 -9.98 13.36
N LEU A 35 -16.69 -11.01 13.43
CA LEU A 35 -17.05 -12.35 13.89
C LEU A 35 -16.91 -12.51 15.41
N ARG A 36 -16.21 -11.59 16.09
CA ARG A 36 -15.96 -11.67 17.54
C ARG A 36 -17.11 -11.12 18.37
N ARG A 37 -17.34 -11.77 19.52
CA ARG A 37 -18.31 -11.30 20.54
C ARG A 37 -17.79 -10.09 21.31
N ASP A 38 -16.48 -10.08 21.61
CA ASP A 38 -15.75 -8.92 22.13
C ASP A 38 -14.70 -8.47 21.08
N PRO A 39 -14.98 -7.40 20.33
CA PRO A 39 -14.10 -6.92 19.28
C PRO A 39 -13.00 -5.95 19.77
N SER A 40 -12.94 -5.61 21.07
CA SER A 40 -12.08 -4.53 21.58
C SER A 40 -10.60 -4.67 21.20
N THR A 41 -10.00 -5.84 21.41
CA THR A 41 -8.59 -6.10 21.06
C THR A 41 -8.33 -6.06 19.56
N THR A 42 -9.22 -6.64 18.75
CA THR A 42 -9.03 -6.69 17.29
C THR A 42 -9.26 -5.31 16.66
N VAL A 43 -10.15 -4.49 17.22
CA VAL A 43 -10.31 -3.09 16.85
C VAL A 43 -9.02 -2.31 17.10
N LEU A 44 -8.41 -2.44 18.28
CA LEU A 44 -7.15 -1.78 18.59
C LEU A 44 -6.02 -2.20 17.63
N LEU A 45 -5.91 -3.51 17.36
CA LEU A 45 -4.94 -4.04 16.41
C LEU A 45 -5.14 -3.47 15.00
N ALA A 46 -6.38 -3.47 14.50
CA ALA A 46 -6.69 -2.92 13.19
C ALA A 46 -6.33 -1.41 13.11
N HIS A 47 -6.62 -0.63 14.16
CA HIS A 47 -6.24 0.79 14.21
C HIS A 47 -4.73 0.98 14.10
N GLY A 48 -3.96 0.20 14.86
CA GLY A 48 -2.49 0.24 14.79
C GLY A 48 -1.97 -0.10 13.39
N LEU A 49 -2.50 -1.16 12.78
CA LEU A 49 -2.13 -1.57 11.42
C LEU A 49 -2.49 -0.51 10.36
N TYR A 50 -3.66 0.12 10.46
CA TYR A 50 -4.05 1.21 9.57
C TYR A 50 -3.15 2.44 9.73
N MET A 51 -2.79 2.82 10.96
CA MET A 51 -1.90 3.95 11.18
C MET A 51 -0.51 3.71 10.58
N VAL A 52 0.13 2.59 10.95
CA VAL A 52 1.48 2.28 10.44
C VAL A 52 1.45 2.00 8.93
N GLY A 53 0.43 1.27 8.46
CA GLY A 53 0.24 0.99 7.03
C GLY A 53 0.04 2.24 6.19
N THR A 54 -0.71 3.23 6.69
CA THR A 54 -0.94 4.49 5.96
C THR A 54 0.29 5.38 5.94
N VAL A 55 1.04 5.47 7.05
CA VAL A 55 2.32 6.20 7.09
C VAL A 55 3.33 5.60 6.12
N THR A 56 3.44 4.27 6.09
CA THR A 56 4.34 3.56 5.17
C THR A 56 3.86 3.64 3.72
N LEU A 57 2.54 3.70 3.48
CA LEU A 57 1.97 3.96 2.16
C LEU A 57 2.33 5.36 1.65
N LEU A 58 2.24 6.38 2.52
CA LEU A 58 2.65 7.74 2.17
C LEU A 58 4.15 7.80 1.84
N ALA A 59 4.99 7.14 2.66
CA ALA A 59 6.42 7.04 2.37
C ALA A 59 6.68 6.34 1.02
N THR A 60 5.93 5.28 0.72
CA THR A 60 6.01 4.54 -0.55
C THR A 60 5.60 5.41 -1.74
N TYR A 61 4.54 6.20 -1.61
CA TYR A 61 4.12 7.15 -2.65
C TYR A 61 5.21 8.18 -2.93
N LEU A 62 5.81 8.76 -1.87
CA LEU A 62 6.89 9.74 -2.00
C LEU A 62 8.15 9.13 -2.63
N THR A 63 8.55 7.93 -2.21
CA THR A 63 9.71 7.24 -2.82
C THR A 63 9.45 6.86 -4.27
N GLY A 64 8.21 6.53 -4.64
CA GLY A 64 7.80 6.32 -6.04
C GLY A 64 7.94 7.58 -6.89
N ARG A 65 7.62 8.75 -6.33
CA ARG A 65 7.85 10.06 -6.98
C ARG A 65 9.32 10.32 -7.29
N HIS A 66 10.19 9.99 -6.35
CA HIS A 66 11.63 10.12 -6.54
C HIS A 66 12.18 9.10 -7.55
N ALA A 67 11.73 7.85 -7.48
CA ALA A 67 12.16 6.78 -8.37
C ALA A 67 11.87 7.06 -9.85
N ALA A 68 10.80 7.82 -10.17
CA ALA A 68 10.46 8.20 -11.54
C ALA A 68 11.57 8.97 -12.27
N ALA A 69 12.45 9.67 -11.54
CA ALA A 69 13.58 10.40 -12.11
C ALA A 69 14.86 9.55 -12.20
N GLU A 70 14.95 8.45 -11.45
CA GLU A 70 16.17 7.65 -11.30
C GLU A 70 16.14 6.35 -12.11
N VAL A 71 14.94 5.85 -12.42
CA VAL A 71 14.76 4.54 -13.05
C VAL A 71 14.50 4.70 -14.55
N PHE A 72 15.27 3.96 -15.36
CA PHE A 72 14.99 3.84 -16.78
C PHE A 72 13.60 3.23 -17.01
N THR A 73 12.77 3.93 -17.78
CA THR A 73 11.40 3.53 -18.09
C THR A 73 11.24 3.43 -19.61
N PRO A 74 10.98 2.24 -20.17
CA PRO A 74 10.72 2.09 -21.59
C PRO A 74 9.52 2.94 -22.03
N GLY A 75 9.55 3.49 -23.24
CA GLY A 75 8.45 4.32 -23.76
C GLY A 75 7.07 3.63 -23.72
N LEU A 76 7.04 2.31 -23.95
CA LEU A 76 5.83 1.48 -23.86
C LEU A 76 5.25 1.39 -22.45
N ALA A 77 6.07 1.60 -21.41
CA ALA A 77 5.66 1.55 -20.01
C ALA A 77 5.07 2.87 -19.50
N LEU A 78 5.27 4.00 -20.22
CA LEU A 78 4.82 5.32 -19.78
C LEU A 78 3.32 5.41 -19.48
N PRO A 79 2.40 4.81 -20.28
CA PRO A 79 0.98 4.81 -19.94
C PRO A 79 0.69 4.07 -18.63
N VAL A 80 1.37 2.93 -18.40
CA VAL A 80 1.22 2.13 -17.18
C VAL A 80 1.76 2.88 -15.96
N VAL A 81 2.86 3.63 -16.11
CA VAL A 81 3.41 4.49 -15.04
C VAL A 81 2.41 5.59 -14.68
N ALA A 82 1.82 6.26 -15.66
CA ALA A 82 0.83 7.31 -15.42
C ALA A 82 -0.42 6.77 -14.71
N GLU A 83 -0.93 5.61 -15.14
CA GLU A 83 -2.07 4.96 -14.50
C GLU A 83 -1.73 4.51 -13.07
N HIS A 84 -0.56 3.89 -12.87
CA HIS A 84 -0.10 3.46 -11.56
C HIS A 84 0.01 4.64 -10.59
N TRP A 85 0.53 5.77 -11.08
CA TRP A 85 0.65 7.00 -10.31
C TRP A 85 -0.69 7.53 -9.82
N GLU A 86 -1.66 7.64 -10.73
CA GLU A 86 -2.98 8.16 -10.41
C GLU A 86 -3.67 7.24 -9.39
N ARG A 87 -3.61 5.92 -9.59
CA ARG A 87 -4.16 4.96 -8.63
C ARG A 87 -3.44 5.01 -7.28
N ALA A 88 -2.11 5.16 -7.27
CA ALA A 88 -1.35 5.31 -6.04
C ALA A 88 -1.77 6.55 -5.25
N LEU A 89 -2.00 7.69 -5.92
CA LEU A 89 -2.51 8.91 -5.28
C LEU A 89 -3.90 8.68 -4.67
N TRP A 90 -4.83 8.08 -5.42
CA TRP A 90 -6.15 7.74 -4.90
C TRP A 90 -6.10 6.75 -3.74
N CYS A 91 -5.22 5.75 -3.82
CA CYS A 91 -4.98 4.79 -2.75
C CYS A 91 -4.46 5.49 -1.49
N THR A 92 -3.49 6.40 -1.62
CA THR A 92 -2.97 7.18 -0.48
C THR A 92 -4.06 8.05 0.16
N TRP A 93 -4.88 8.73 -0.64
CA TRP A 93 -6.00 9.51 -0.12
C TRP A 93 -7.04 8.65 0.59
N TYR A 94 -7.41 7.52 -0.01
CA TYR A 94 -8.37 6.58 0.56
C TYR A 94 -7.93 6.12 1.95
N PHE A 95 -6.73 5.57 2.07
CA PHE A 95 -6.21 5.09 3.35
C PHE A 95 -5.94 6.23 4.34
N GLY A 96 -5.55 7.41 3.86
CA GLY A 96 -5.45 8.62 4.67
C GLY A 96 -6.77 8.99 5.33
N LEU A 97 -7.85 9.07 4.55
CA LEU A 97 -9.18 9.41 5.04
C LEU A 97 -9.76 8.32 5.96
N VAL A 98 -9.60 7.04 5.60
CA VAL A 98 -10.06 5.92 6.44
C VAL A 98 -9.33 5.90 7.77
N THR A 99 -8.02 6.12 7.77
CA THR A 99 -7.22 6.17 9.01
C THR A 99 -7.58 7.37 9.87
N ALA A 100 -7.79 8.55 9.26
CA ALA A 100 -8.29 9.72 9.98
C ALA A 100 -9.67 9.48 10.60
N GLY A 101 -10.59 8.85 9.85
CA GLY A 101 -11.90 8.44 10.35
C GLY A 101 -11.82 7.44 11.50
N ARG A 102 -10.91 6.47 11.43
CA ARG A 102 -10.62 5.53 12.52
C ARG A 102 -10.11 6.24 13.78
N ILE A 103 -9.16 7.16 13.64
CA ILE A 103 -8.66 7.96 14.77
C ILE A 103 -9.81 8.77 15.39
N PHE A 104 -10.65 9.41 14.58
CA PHE A 104 -11.83 10.11 15.06
C PHE A 104 -12.77 9.17 15.85
N LEU A 105 -13.10 8.01 15.30
CA LEU A 105 -13.94 7.03 16.00
C LEU A 105 -13.32 6.57 17.32
N ALA A 106 -12.00 6.34 17.36
CA ALA A 106 -11.30 5.94 18.59
C ALA A 106 -11.33 7.03 19.68
N LEU A 107 -11.38 8.31 19.30
CA LEU A 107 -11.41 9.43 20.25
C LEU A 107 -12.83 9.73 20.78
N TYR A 108 -13.86 9.57 19.94
CA TYR A 108 -15.22 10.01 20.27
C TYR A 108 -16.21 8.87 20.53
N VAL A 109 -15.89 7.63 20.16
CA VAL A 109 -16.77 6.47 20.37
C VAL A 109 -16.18 5.54 21.44
N PRO A 110 -16.73 5.53 22.66
CA PRO A 110 -16.12 4.81 23.79
C PRO A 110 -16.22 3.29 23.69
N ARG A 111 -17.13 2.75 22.86
CA ARG A 111 -17.27 1.30 22.64
C ARG A 111 -17.53 0.96 21.17
N PRO A 112 -16.82 -0.03 20.61
CA PRO A 112 -17.04 -0.47 19.24
C PRO A 112 -18.42 -1.13 19.10
N GLN A 113 -19.32 -0.47 18.37
CA GLN A 113 -20.64 -1.01 18.06
C GLN A 113 -20.57 -1.90 16.81
N ARG A 114 -21.44 -2.92 16.72
CA ARG A 114 -21.51 -3.82 15.55
C ARG A 114 -21.67 -3.07 14.22
N ALA A 115 -22.51 -2.04 14.18
CA ALA A 115 -22.71 -1.25 12.97
C ALA A 115 -21.39 -0.58 12.50
N ILE A 116 -20.59 -0.06 13.43
CA ILE A 116 -19.30 0.57 13.14
C ILE A 116 -18.30 -0.48 12.66
N THR A 117 -18.16 -1.61 13.34
CA THR A 117 -17.20 -2.65 12.93
C THR A 117 -17.55 -3.28 11.59
N THR A 118 -18.84 -3.50 11.31
CA THR A 118 -19.30 -3.95 9.99
C THR A 118 -19.02 -2.91 8.91
N THR A 119 -19.27 -1.63 9.17
CA THR A 119 -18.96 -0.55 8.22
C THR A 119 -17.46 -0.48 7.92
N LEU A 120 -16.62 -0.53 8.95
CA LEU A 120 -15.16 -0.52 8.82
C LEU A 120 -14.65 -1.75 8.05
N CYS A 121 -15.29 -2.91 8.19
CA CYS A 121 -14.99 -4.12 7.43
C CYS A 121 -15.35 -3.97 5.94
N VAL A 122 -16.51 -3.42 5.61
CA VAL A 122 -16.88 -3.16 4.21
C VAL A 122 -15.90 -2.15 3.58
N VAL A 123 -15.59 -1.08 4.30
CA VAL A 123 -14.59 -0.08 3.89
C VAL A 123 -13.20 -0.71 3.74
N SER A 124 -12.79 -1.64 4.61
CA SER A 124 -11.48 -2.29 4.47
C SER A 124 -11.40 -3.19 3.25
N LEU A 125 -12.47 -3.93 2.93
CA LEU A 125 -12.54 -4.76 1.72
C LEU A 125 -12.46 -3.93 0.43
N ILE A 126 -13.14 -2.77 0.38
CA ILE A 126 -13.02 -1.83 -0.75
C ILE A 126 -11.58 -1.32 -0.86
N GLY A 127 -10.98 -0.95 0.27
CA GLY A 127 -9.58 -0.50 0.33
C GLY A 127 -8.60 -1.56 -0.14
N PHE A 128 -8.82 -2.82 0.23
CA PHE A 128 -8.02 -3.95 -0.23
C PHE A 128 -8.10 -4.13 -1.75
N GLY A 129 -9.29 -3.99 -2.34
CA GLY A 129 -9.46 -4.01 -3.79
C GLY A 129 -8.67 -2.90 -4.49
N LEU A 130 -8.73 -1.67 -3.96
CA LEU A 130 -7.95 -0.54 -4.49
C LEU A 130 -6.43 -0.76 -4.36
N LEU A 131 -5.99 -1.29 -3.23
CA LEU A 131 -4.59 -1.61 -2.95
C LEU A 131 -4.07 -2.69 -3.92
N ALA A 132 -4.83 -3.75 -4.12
CA ALA A 132 -4.50 -4.83 -5.05
C ALA A 132 -4.44 -4.32 -6.50
N ALA A 133 -5.42 -3.52 -6.92
CA ALA A 133 -5.46 -2.92 -8.25
C ALA A 133 -4.30 -1.94 -8.52
N THR A 134 -3.78 -1.29 -7.47
CA THR A 134 -2.59 -0.44 -7.55
C THR A 134 -1.31 -1.28 -7.62
N ALA A 135 -1.23 -2.34 -6.80
CA ALA A 135 -0.12 -3.28 -6.78
C ALA A 135 0.04 -4.04 -8.11
N GLU A 136 -1.06 -4.40 -8.77
CA GLU A 136 -1.06 -5.05 -10.09
C GLU A 136 -0.33 -4.21 -11.14
N LEU A 137 -0.65 -2.91 -11.22
CA LEU A 137 0.04 -2.01 -12.15
C LEU A 137 1.53 -1.90 -11.82
N GLY A 138 1.89 -1.83 -10.54
CA GLY A 138 3.29 -1.85 -10.10
C GLY A 138 4.00 -3.16 -10.50
N GLY A 139 3.32 -4.29 -10.38
CA GLY A 139 3.80 -5.59 -10.84
C GLY A 139 4.05 -5.61 -12.34
N ARG A 140 3.13 -5.08 -13.14
CA ARG A 140 3.31 -4.98 -14.61
C ARG A 140 4.49 -4.09 -15.01
N LEU A 141 4.75 -3.01 -14.28
CA LEU A 141 5.94 -2.19 -14.52
C LEU A 141 7.23 -3.03 -14.38
N VAL A 142 7.31 -3.85 -13.34
CA VAL A 142 8.50 -4.68 -13.06
C VAL A 142 8.57 -5.89 -13.98
N TYR A 143 7.49 -6.69 -14.07
CA TYR A 143 7.52 -8.00 -14.71
C TYR A 143 7.26 -7.97 -16.22
N GLU A 144 6.41 -7.07 -16.71
CA GLU A 144 6.10 -6.95 -18.15
C GLU A 144 7.07 -5.99 -18.84
N HIS A 145 7.47 -4.91 -18.15
CA HIS A 145 8.25 -3.83 -18.74
C HIS A 145 9.69 -3.71 -18.21
N GLY A 146 10.09 -4.51 -17.21
CA GLY A 146 11.44 -4.49 -16.66
C GLY A 146 11.82 -3.20 -15.92
N VAL A 147 10.85 -2.36 -15.55
CA VAL A 147 11.10 -1.09 -14.87
C VAL A 147 11.67 -1.35 -13.48
N GLY A 148 12.82 -0.74 -13.18
CA GLY A 148 13.45 -0.84 -11.85
C GLY A 148 14.17 -2.16 -11.59
N VAL A 149 14.34 -3.01 -12.62
CA VAL A 149 15.16 -4.21 -12.57
C VAL A 149 16.57 -3.88 -13.09
N ALA A 150 17.60 -4.44 -12.46
CA ALA A 150 18.96 -4.31 -12.97
C ALA A 150 19.05 -4.91 -14.39
N ALA A 151 19.71 -4.20 -15.31
CA ALA A 151 19.95 -4.73 -16.65
C ALA A 151 20.70 -6.07 -16.55
N PRO A 152 20.39 -7.05 -17.43
CA PRO A 152 21.16 -8.28 -17.48
C PRO A 152 22.65 -7.94 -17.64
N ILE A 153 23.51 -8.52 -16.80
CA ILE A 153 24.95 -8.42 -17.02
C ILE A 153 25.23 -9.18 -18.31
N SER A 154 25.30 -8.46 -19.44
CA SER A 154 25.82 -9.04 -20.67
C SER A 154 27.27 -9.42 -20.39
N ARG A 155 27.54 -10.71 -20.19
CA ARG A 155 28.89 -11.23 -20.40
C ARG A 155 29.17 -11.00 -21.88
N LEU A 156 29.80 -9.88 -22.20
CA LEU A 156 30.43 -9.71 -23.50
C LEU A 156 31.47 -10.84 -23.62
N PRO A 157 31.48 -11.61 -24.72
CA PRO A 157 32.56 -12.54 -24.99
C PRO A 157 33.90 -11.81 -25.15
#